data_AF-A0AAW5L6J9-F1
#
_entry.id   AF-A0AAW5L6J9-F1
#
_cell.length_a   1.000
_cell.length_b   1.000
_cell.length_c   1.000
_cell.angle_alpha   90.00
_cell.angle_beta   90.00
_cell.angle_gamma   90.00
#
_symmetry.space_group_name_H-M   'P 1'
#
loop_
_entity.id
_entity.type
_entity.pdbx_description
1 polymer ?
#
loop_
_entity_poly.entity_id
_entity_poly.type
_entity_poly.pdbx_seq_one_letter_code
_entity_poly.pdbx_strand_id
1 'polypeptide(L)'
;MINTVLDEQIVYAGKIPQINKVKKFIISLEPKQYSTLERLAYYGEDLNEIASELIREGVEFSYMEDIPVHEYQAYEHFVEIELPYFEQQILNELALRHGCSARKMAYTVLNFMLKAQ
;
A
#
# COMPACT_ATOMS: atom_id res chain seq x y z
N MET A 1 -13.03 -17.13 41.86
CA MET A 1 -12.76 -15.72 42.24
C MET A 1 -12.45 -14.97 40.96
N ILE A 2 -13.35 -14.09 40.54
CA ILE A 2 -13.25 -13.30 39.32
C ILE A 2 -12.36 -12.11 39.67
N ASN A 3 -11.14 -12.06 39.13
CA ASN A 3 -10.31 -10.85 39.19
C ASN A 3 -10.74 -9.91 38.06
N THR A 4 -11.74 -9.10 38.36
CA THR A 4 -11.93 -7.80 37.75
C THR A 4 -10.74 -6.92 38.11
N VAL A 5 -9.77 -6.79 37.20
CA VAL A 5 -8.87 -5.63 37.21
C VAL A 5 -9.48 -4.65 36.21
N LEU A 6 -10.18 -3.66 36.76
CA LEU A 6 -10.47 -2.43 36.05
C LEU A 6 -9.13 -1.82 35.65
N ASP A 7 -8.77 -1.95 34.38
CA ASP A 7 -7.72 -1.11 33.82
C ASP A 7 -8.33 0.28 33.59
N GLU A 8 -7.91 1.18 34.45
CA GLU A 8 -8.41 2.53 34.61
C GLU A 8 -8.31 3.29 33.27
N GLN A 9 -9.46 3.78 32.81
CA GLN A 9 -9.55 4.81 31.78
C GLN A 9 -8.91 6.09 32.34
N ILE A 10 -7.59 6.23 32.17
CA ILE A 10 -6.94 7.50 32.45
C ILE A 10 -7.20 8.43 31.26
N VAL A 11 -8.29 9.19 31.39
CA VAL A 11 -8.63 10.33 30.52
C VAL A 11 -7.61 11.43 30.79
N TYR A 12 -6.51 11.43 30.04
CA TYR A 12 -5.63 12.60 29.96
C TYR A 12 -6.20 13.59 28.95
N ALA A 13 -6.70 14.71 29.47
CA ALA A 13 -6.94 15.93 28.71
C ALA A 13 -5.62 16.48 28.17
N GLY A 14 -5.24 16.03 26.98
CA GLY A 14 -4.12 16.55 26.21
C GLY A 14 -4.37 16.16 24.76
N LYS A 15 -4.30 17.12 23.84
CA LYS A 15 -4.33 16.82 22.41
C LYS A 15 -3.20 15.83 22.13
N ILE A 16 -3.53 14.55 22.01
CA ILE A 16 -2.64 13.55 21.43
C ILE A 16 -2.37 14.10 20.03
N PRO A 17 -1.13 14.47 19.66
CA PRO A 17 -0.86 14.73 18.26
C PRO A 17 -1.30 13.47 17.52
N GLN A 18 -2.28 13.60 16.62
CA GLN A 18 -2.61 12.52 15.69
C GLN A 18 -1.35 12.33 14.85
N ILE A 19 -0.41 11.54 15.36
CA ILE A 19 0.67 10.99 14.56
C ILE A 19 -0.06 10.05 13.63
N ASN A 20 -0.38 10.54 12.44
CA ASN A 20 -0.86 9.71 11.35
C ASN A 20 0.26 8.70 11.08
N LYS A 21 0.18 7.54 11.75
CA LYS A 21 1.15 6.46 11.56
C LYS A 21 1.04 6.07 10.09
N VAL A 22 2.09 6.34 9.34
CA VAL A 22 2.18 5.90 7.95
C VAL A 22 2.14 4.38 7.99
N LYS A 23 1.02 3.82 7.54
CA LYS A 23 0.79 2.39 7.64
C LYS A 23 1.53 1.71 6.49
N LYS A 24 2.66 1.10 6.80
CA LYS A 24 3.39 0.28 5.84
C LYS A 24 2.70 -1.05 5.62
N PHE A 25 2.80 -1.58 4.41
CA PHE A 25 2.33 -2.92 4.10
C PHE A 25 3.18 -3.57 3.01
N ILE A 26 3.30 -4.89 3.07
CA ILE A 26 4.13 -5.65 2.13
C ILE A 26 3.28 -6.11 0.94
N ILE A 27 3.86 -6.01 -0.25
CA ILE A 27 3.36 -6.61 -1.48
C ILE A 27 4.36 -7.65 -1.96
N SER A 28 3.86 -8.81 -2.38
CA SER A 28 4.65 -9.84 -3.05
C SER A 28 4.56 -9.64 -4.56
N LEU A 29 5.69 -9.70 -5.27
CA LEU A 29 5.81 -9.40 -6.69
C LEU A 29 6.17 -10.63 -7.51
N GLU A 30 5.56 -10.73 -8.69
CA GLU A 30 5.98 -11.69 -9.71
C GLU A 30 7.44 -11.43 -10.12
N PRO A 31 8.21 -12.47 -10.50
CA PRO A 31 9.60 -12.28 -10.95
C PRO A 31 9.73 -11.23 -12.06
N LYS A 32 8.78 -11.21 -13.00
CA LYS A 32 8.76 -10.21 -14.08
C LYS A 32 8.52 -8.80 -13.56
N GLN A 33 7.62 -8.62 -12.59
CA GLN A 33 7.35 -7.31 -11.99
C GLN A 33 8.57 -6.80 -11.22
N TYR A 34 9.18 -7.68 -10.41
CA TYR A 34 10.37 -7.36 -9.66
C TYR A 34 11.55 -6.97 -10.58
N SER A 35 11.81 -7.75 -11.63
CA SER A 35 12.85 -7.41 -12.61
C SER A 35 12.54 -6.14 -13.44
N THR A 36 11.26 -5.77 -13.62
CA THR A 36 10.93 -4.46 -14.20
C THR A 36 11.22 -3.34 -13.20
N LEU A 37 10.86 -3.52 -11.94
CA LEU A 37 11.13 -2.56 -10.88
C LEU A 37 12.65 -2.34 -10.69
N GLU A 38 13.46 -3.40 -10.72
CA GLU A 38 14.93 -3.30 -10.70
C GLU A 38 15.50 -2.53 -11.89
N ARG A 39 14.88 -2.63 -13.06
CA ARG A 39 15.30 -1.86 -14.25
C ARG A 39 14.92 -0.39 -14.16
N LEU A 40 13.87 -0.06 -13.41
CA LEU A 40 13.47 1.33 -13.16
C LEU A 40 14.34 2.00 -12.11
N ALA A 41 14.90 1.22 -11.17
CA ALA A 41 15.81 1.68 -10.13
C ALA A 41 17.20 2.04 -10.66
N TYR A 42 17.28 3.15 -11.38
CA TYR A 42 18.56 3.65 -11.87
C TYR A 42 19.45 4.03 -10.69
N TYR A 43 20.72 3.63 -10.73
CA TYR A 43 21.72 3.99 -9.71
C TYR A 43 21.47 3.45 -8.28
N GLY A 44 20.72 2.35 -8.13
CA GLY A 44 20.61 1.66 -6.84
C GLY A 44 19.62 2.29 -5.86
N GLU A 45 18.63 2.99 -6.39
CA GLU A 45 17.44 3.46 -5.67
C GLU A 45 16.72 2.31 -4.94
N ASP A 46 16.06 2.62 -3.82
CA ASP A 46 15.33 1.63 -3.04
C ASP A 46 14.06 1.20 -3.79
N LEU A 47 13.96 -0.10 -4.08
CA LEU A 47 12.79 -0.69 -4.73
C LEU A 47 11.49 -0.44 -3.95
N ASN A 48 11.56 -0.31 -2.63
CA ASN A 48 10.41 0.04 -1.79
C ASN A 48 9.91 1.45 -2.07
N GLU A 49 10.84 2.39 -2.26
CA GLU A 49 10.55 3.79 -2.54
C GLU A 49 9.94 3.91 -3.94
N ILE A 50 10.58 3.31 -4.96
CA ILE A 50 10.06 3.33 -6.33
C ILE A 50 8.69 2.65 -6.42
N ALA A 51 8.50 1.50 -5.78
CA ALA A 51 7.19 0.84 -5.77
C ALA A 51 6.12 1.70 -5.09
N SER A 52 6.49 2.40 -4.01
CA SER A 52 5.60 3.33 -3.32
C SER A 52 5.24 4.53 -4.21
N GLU A 53 6.22 5.13 -4.89
CA GLU A 53 6.01 6.23 -5.84
C GLU A 53 5.12 5.83 -7.00
N LEU A 54 5.39 4.68 -7.63
CA LEU A 54 4.56 4.15 -8.72
C LEU A 54 3.12 3.93 -8.28
N ILE A 55 2.88 3.46 -7.05
CA ILE A 55 1.53 3.32 -6.52
C ILE A 55 0.89 4.69 -6.27
N ARG A 56 1.63 5.68 -5.75
CA ARG A 56 1.13 7.04 -5.52
C ARG A 56 0.71 7.70 -6.83
N GLU A 57 1.57 7.66 -7.83
CA GLU A 57 1.24 8.15 -9.18
C GLU A 57 0.04 7.38 -9.73
N GLY A 58 0.08 6.05 -9.61
CA GLY A 58 -0.94 5.12 -10.06
C GLY A 58 -2.33 5.44 -9.53
N VAL A 59 -2.50 5.65 -8.23
CA VAL A 59 -3.82 5.91 -7.62
C VAL A 59 -4.45 7.24 -8.05
N GLU A 60 -3.65 8.17 -8.56
CA GLU A 60 -4.13 9.45 -9.09
C GLU A 60 -4.61 9.35 -10.55
N PHE A 61 -4.31 8.26 -11.26
CA PHE A 61 -4.82 8.06 -12.62
C PHE A 61 -6.32 7.75 -12.61
N SER A 62 -7.09 8.56 -13.34
CA SER A 62 -8.54 8.39 -13.50
C SER A 62 -8.96 7.04 -14.09
N TYR A 63 -8.08 6.41 -14.88
CA TYR A 63 -8.32 5.09 -15.47
C TYR A 63 -8.34 3.94 -14.45
N MET A 64 -7.91 4.17 -13.21
CA MET A 64 -7.87 3.13 -12.18
C MET A 64 -9.25 2.65 -11.74
N GLU A 65 -10.33 3.38 -12.05
CA GLU A 65 -11.70 2.95 -11.74
C GLU A 65 -12.19 1.76 -12.60
N ASP A 66 -11.58 1.56 -13.78
CA ASP A 66 -12.01 0.53 -14.74
C ASP A 66 -11.02 -0.65 -14.83
N ILE A 67 -9.93 -0.64 -14.05
CA ILE A 67 -8.91 -1.68 -14.17
C ILE A 67 -9.43 -3.02 -13.61
N PRO A 68 -9.19 -4.14 -14.31
CA PRO A 68 -9.49 -5.45 -13.76
C PRO A 68 -8.54 -5.75 -12.59
N VAL A 69 -9.11 -6.10 -11.44
CA VAL A 69 -8.35 -6.49 -10.25
C VAL A 69 -7.45 -7.67 -10.59
N HIS A 70 -6.16 -7.55 -10.28
CA HIS A 70 -5.20 -8.62 -10.52
C HIS A 70 -5.06 -9.51 -9.28
N GLU A 71 -5.00 -10.83 -9.50
CA GLU A 71 -4.67 -11.76 -8.43
C GLU A 71 -3.19 -11.63 -8.07
N TYR A 72 -2.88 -11.64 -6.77
CA TYR A 72 -1.51 -11.73 -6.29
C TYR A 72 -1.32 -13.08 -5.61
N GLN A 73 -0.18 -13.72 -5.86
CA GLN A 73 0.25 -14.94 -5.16
C GLN A 73 1.38 -14.61 -4.20
N ALA A 74 1.73 -15.55 -3.33
CA ALA A 74 2.93 -15.46 -2.51
C ALA A 74 4.15 -15.86 -3.36
N TYR A 75 4.79 -14.88 -3.97
CA TYR A 75 6.06 -15.00 -4.68
C TYR A 75 7.25 -14.71 -3.76
N GLU A 76 8.46 -14.99 -4.23
CA GLU A 76 9.70 -14.87 -3.44
C GLU A 76 10.18 -13.41 -3.27
N HIS A 77 9.70 -12.49 -4.10
CA HIS A 77 10.10 -11.10 -4.08
C HIS A 77 9.08 -10.25 -3.33
N PHE A 78 9.56 -9.36 -2.47
CA PHE A 78 8.71 -8.52 -1.62
C PHE A 78 9.20 -7.08 -1.64
N VAL A 79 8.25 -6.17 -1.59
CA VAL A 79 8.48 -4.74 -1.38
C VAL A 79 7.60 -4.24 -0.25
N GLU A 80 8.17 -3.36 0.59
CA GLU A 80 7.44 -2.63 1.61
C GLU A 80 6.90 -1.33 1.01
N ILE A 81 5.60 -1.12 1.11
CA ILE A 81 4.92 0.03 0.55
C ILE A 81 4.56 1.00 1.65
N GLU A 82 4.95 2.25 1.45
CA GLU A 82 4.69 3.36 2.35
C GLU A 82 3.96 4.48 1.58
N LEU A 83 2.69 4.68 1.90
CA LEU A 83 1.86 5.72 1.28
C LEU A 83 1.50 6.79 2.30
N PRO A 84 1.52 8.08 1.96
CA PRO A 84 0.98 9.12 2.82
C PRO A 84 -0.53 8.93 3.04
N TYR A 85 -1.04 9.56 4.09
CA TYR A 85 -2.42 9.35 4.55
C TYR A 85 -3.47 9.57 3.45
N PHE A 86 -3.27 10.57 2.59
CA PHE A 86 -4.24 10.92 1.55
C PHE A 86 -4.31 9.85 0.46
N GLU A 87 -3.16 9.41 -0.07
CA GLU A 87 -3.06 8.35 -1.05
C GLU A 87 -3.56 7.00 -0.49
N GLN A 88 -3.39 6.76 0.83
CA GLN A 88 -4.03 5.61 1.48
C GLN A 88 -5.55 5.68 1.45
N GLN A 89 -6.16 6.86 1.64
CA GLN A 89 -7.61 7.02 1.54
C GLN A 89 -8.10 6.72 0.12
N ILE A 90 -7.43 7.30 -0.89
CA ILE A 90 -7.76 7.05 -2.31
C ILE A 90 -7.65 5.56 -2.62
N LEU A 91 -6.56 4.91 -2.23
CA LEU A 91 -6.37 3.49 -2.44
C LEU A 91 -7.47 2.64 -1.78
N ASN A 92 -7.88 3.00 -0.56
CA ASN A 92 -8.96 2.31 0.14
C ASN A 92 -10.31 2.49 -0.58
N GLU A 93 -10.62 3.70 -1.05
CA GLU A 93 -11.83 3.97 -1.82
C GLU A 93 -11.86 3.19 -3.15
N LEU A 94 -10.74 3.18 -3.88
CA LEU A 94 -10.58 2.38 -5.08
C LEU A 94 -10.80 0.90 -4.75
N ALA A 95 -10.13 0.37 -3.73
CA ALA A 95 -10.27 -1.02 -3.33
C ALA A 95 -11.73 -1.40 -3.01
N LEU A 96 -12.48 -0.52 -2.34
CA LEU A 96 -13.91 -0.70 -2.05
C LEU A 96 -14.75 -0.75 -3.33
N ARG A 97 -14.52 0.16 -4.28
CA ARG A 97 -15.25 0.18 -5.57
C ARG A 97 -15.01 -1.11 -6.37
N HIS A 98 -13.79 -1.63 -6.31
CA HIS A 98 -13.39 -2.88 -6.97
C HIS A 98 -13.71 -4.15 -6.17
N GLY A 99 -14.29 -4.03 -4.96
CA GLY A 99 -14.63 -5.17 -4.11
C GLY A 99 -13.42 -5.98 -3.64
N CYS A 100 -12.26 -5.34 -3.43
CA CYS A 100 -11.02 -5.98 -3.04
C CYS A 100 -10.35 -5.32 -1.82
N SER A 101 -9.28 -5.92 -1.30
CA SER A 101 -8.49 -5.31 -0.22
C SER A 101 -7.56 -4.23 -0.76
N ALA A 102 -7.24 -3.21 0.06
CA ALA A 102 -6.29 -2.16 -0.30
C ALA A 102 -4.93 -2.70 -0.78
N ARG A 103 -4.41 -3.77 -0.17
CA ARG A 103 -3.17 -4.43 -0.61
C ARG A 103 -3.29 -5.00 -2.03
N LYS A 104 -4.43 -5.64 -2.34
CA LYS A 104 -4.70 -6.20 -3.68
C LYS A 104 -4.89 -5.11 -4.72
N MET A 105 -5.52 -4.00 -4.32
CA MET A 105 -5.64 -2.82 -5.17
C MET A 105 -4.25 -2.22 -5.45
N ALA A 106 -3.42 -2.07 -4.43
CA ALA A 106 -2.05 -1.55 -4.58
C ALA A 106 -1.21 -2.42 -5.51
N TYR A 107 -1.32 -3.76 -5.38
CA TYR A 107 -0.70 -4.69 -6.31
C TYR A 107 -1.21 -4.49 -7.75
N THR A 108 -2.52 -4.30 -7.93
CA THR A 108 -3.13 -4.09 -9.24
C THR A 108 -2.63 -2.79 -9.88
N VAL A 109 -2.60 -1.70 -9.12
CA VAL A 109 -2.07 -0.40 -9.55
C VAL A 109 -0.59 -0.53 -9.92
N LEU A 110 0.23 -1.14 -9.07
CA LEU A 110 1.64 -1.35 -9.34
C LEU A 110 1.86 -2.20 -10.60
N ASN A 111 1.08 -3.26 -10.79
CA ASN A 111 1.13 -4.09 -11.98
C ASN A 111 0.76 -3.31 -13.25
N PHE A 112 -0.23 -2.42 -13.18
CA PHE A 112 -0.58 -1.55 -14.29
C PHE A 112 0.58 -0.60 -14.63
N MET A 113 1.12 0.08 -13.62
CA MET A 113 2.21 1.04 -13.78
C MET A 113 3.45 0.37 -14.37
N LEU A 114 3.85 -0.80 -13.84
CA LEU A 114 5.00 -1.55 -14.37
C LEU A 114 4.80 -2.09 -15.79
N LYS A 115 3.55 -2.24 -16.26
CA LYS A 115 3.26 -2.63 -17.66
C LYS A 115 3.28 -1.44 -18.62
N ALA A 116 3.15 -0.22 -18.10
CA ALA A 116 3.18 1.00 -18.89
C ALA A 116 4.61 1.51 -19.14
N GLN A 117 5.61 0.93 -18.48
CA GLN A 117 7.04 1.26 -18.59
C GLN A 117 7.76 0.41 -19.65
#